data_AF-A0AAP8GYG8-F1
#
_entry.id   AF-A0AAP8GYG8-F1
#
_cell.length_a   1.000
_cell.length_b   1.000
_cell.length_c   1.000
_cell.angle_alpha   90.00
_cell.angle_beta   90.00
_cell.angle_gamma   90.00
#
_symmetry.space_group_name_H-M   'P 1'
#
loop_
_entity.id
_entity.type
_entity.pdbx_description
1 polymer ?
#
loop_
_entity_poly.entity_id
_entity_poly.type
_entity_poly.pdbx_seq_one_letter_code
_entity_poly.pdbx_strand_id
1 'polypeptide(L)'
;MRRKILVVVIIVPALFFALAGAIASLGNGETSVGARVMSIVVPILLLAWIVKRYTSKEKKSTNKVIERVFETDEEGRLTSTLDYVAKTRGVCMVWTEAQKKFVALEKKDPTFLNTHEELKQVIGEMKLANKKLREIKPPKQYDSLQEDLSKSLVVFDEGLDTMVEGFITLDETKINKSSDLIDEGSDGLMRELGTILSLTKTEE
;
A
#
# COMPACT_ATOMS: atom_id res chain seq x y z
N MET A 1 -10.67 -22.33 10.76
CA MET A 1 -9.63 -21.30 11.05
C MET A 1 -8.21 -21.67 10.60
N ARG A 2 -7.77 -22.94 10.59
CA ARG A 2 -6.39 -23.34 10.26
C ARG A 2 -5.89 -23.09 8.82
N ARG A 3 -6.76 -22.98 7.81
CA ARG A 3 -6.34 -22.79 6.39
C ARG A 3 -5.94 -21.35 6.02
N LYS A 4 -6.39 -20.32 6.77
CA LYS A 4 -6.11 -18.91 6.41
C LYS A 4 -4.71 -18.45 6.86
N ILE A 5 -4.18 -19.03 7.92
CA ILE A 5 -2.82 -18.74 8.44
C ILE A 5 -1.76 -19.44 7.57
N LEU A 6 -2.07 -20.64 7.06
CA LEU A 6 -1.13 -21.41 6.22
C LEU A 6 -0.75 -20.71 4.90
N VAL A 7 -1.66 -19.92 4.33
CA VAL A 7 -1.42 -19.20 3.06
C VAL A 7 -0.46 -18.01 3.25
N VAL A 8 -0.52 -17.33 4.40
CA VAL A 8 0.40 -16.24 4.74
C VAL A 8 1.81 -16.77 5.01
N VAL A 9 1.93 -17.97 5.61
CA VAL A 9 3.22 -18.57 5.97
C VAL A 9 3.92 -19.26 4.79
N ILE A 10 3.20 -19.69 3.74
CA ILE A 10 3.80 -20.47 2.63
C ILE A 10 4.02 -19.65 1.35
N ILE A 11 3.16 -18.66 1.06
CA ILE A 11 3.28 -17.88 -0.19
C ILE A 11 4.34 -16.77 -0.08
N VAL A 12 4.52 -16.18 1.11
CA VAL A 12 5.54 -15.15 1.35
C VAL A 12 6.96 -15.70 1.14
N PRO A 13 7.33 -16.91 1.62
CA PRO A 13 8.62 -17.52 1.31
C PRO A 13 8.80 -17.83 -0.18
N ALA A 14 7.76 -18.30 -0.88
CA ALA A 14 7.89 -18.69 -2.29
C ALA A 14 8.18 -17.51 -3.23
N LEU A 15 7.61 -16.33 -2.95
CA LEU A 15 7.98 -15.07 -3.62
C LEU A 15 9.39 -14.63 -3.26
N PHE A 16 9.80 -14.81 -1.99
CA PHE A 16 11.17 -14.57 -1.52
C PHE A 16 12.21 -15.45 -2.23
N PHE A 17 11.94 -16.74 -2.46
CA PHE A 17 12.88 -17.67 -3.10
C PHE A 17 13.04 -17.42 -4.61
N ALA A 18 11.98 -17.02 -5.32
CA ALA A 18 12.07 -16.67 -6.74
C ALA A 18 12.88 -15.38 -6.97
N LEU A 19 12.82 -14.44 -6.02
CA LEU A 19 13.55 -13.18 -6.06
C LEU A 19 14.99 -13.28 -5.55
N ALA A 20 15.24 -14.08 -4.51
CA ALA A 20 16.60 -14.36 -4.03
C ALA A 20 17.48 -15.03 -5.10
N GLY A 21 16.90 -15.85 -5.98
CA GLY A 21 17.61 -16.46 -7.10
C GLY A 21 18.13 -15.46 -8.15
N ALA A 22 17.52 -14.29 -8.28
CA ALA A 22 17.96 -13.23 -9.19
C ALA A 22 19.11 -12.37 -8.59
N ILE A 23 19.22 -12.35 -7.25
CA ILE A 23 20.25 -11.55 -6.54
C ILE A 23 21.63 -12.22 -6.63
N ALA A 24 21.69 -13.56 -6.77
CA ALA A 24 22.93 -14.31 -6.84
C ALA A 24 23.77 -14.08 -8.13
N SER A 25 23.25 -13.35 -9.12
CA SER A 25 23.96 -13.05 -10.38
C SER A 25 24.49 -11.61 -10.51
N LEU A 26 24.32 -10.76 -9.49
CA LEU A 26 24.77 -9.36 -9.51
C LEU A 26 26.02 -9.18 -8.62
N GLY A 27 26.91 -8.25 -8.96
CA GLY A 27 28.16 -8.03 -8.22
C GLY A 27 27.95 -7.53 -6.78
N ASN A 28 28.96 -7.65 -5.92
CA ASN A 28 28.88 -7.35 -4.48
C ASN A 28 28.37 -5.93 -4.11
N GLY A 29 28.42 -4.95 -5.03
CA GLY A 29 27.85 -3.60 -4.82
C GLY A 29 26.36 -3.51 -5.21
N GLU A 30 25.98 -4.07 -6.36
CA GLU A 30 24.62 -4.07 -6.90
C GLU A 30 23.66 -4.98 -6.11
N THR A 31 24.19 -6.03 -5.48
CA THR A 31 23.46 -6.92 -4.57
C THR A 31 22.94 -6.22 -3.32
N SER A 32 23.65 -5.19 -2.82
CA SER A 32 23.25 -4.46 -1.62
C SER A 32 22.08 -3.51 -1.86
N VAL A 33 22.11 -2.76 -2.96
CA VAL A 33 21.03 -1.83 -3.34
C VAL A 33 19.80 -2.62 -3.79
N GLY A 34 19.97 -3.68 -4.60
CA GLY A 34 18.88 -4.54 -5.03
C GLY A 34 18.15 -5.23 -3.86
N ALA A 35 18.89 -5.76 -2.87
CA ALA A 35 18.27 -6.38 -1.69
C ALA A 35 17.46 -5.38 -0.83
N ARG A 36 17.87 -4.10 -0.80
CA ARG A 36 17.18 -3.05 -0.06
C ARG A 36 15.98 -2.45 -0.81
N VAL A 37 16.06 -2.39 -2.15
CA VAL A 37 14.88 -2.10 -2.98
C VAL A 37 13.81 -3.16 -2.72
N MET A 38 14.22 -4.43 -2.61
CA MET A 38 13.31 -5.54 -2.34
C MET A 38 12.63 -5.47 -0.97
N SER A 39 13.32 -5.00 0.07
CA SER A 39 12.69 -4.82 1.40
C SER A 39 11.63 -3.71 1.40
N ILE A 40 11.66 -2.80 0.43
CA ILE A 40 10.62 -1.78 0.21
C ILE A 40 9.49 -2.29 -0.69
N VAL A 41 9.83 -2.98 -1.78
CA VAL A 41 8.86 -3.48 -2.76
C VAL A 41 7.90 -4.48 -2.12
N VAL A 42 8.38 -5.35 -1.22
CA VAL A 42 7.59 -6.42 -0.60
C VAL A 42 6.43 -5.89 0.25
N PRO A 43 6.63 -4.99 1.24
CA PRO A 43 5.53 -4.40 2.01
C PRO A 43 4.47 -3.73 1.11
N ILE A 44 4.91 -2.99 0.10
CA ILE A 44 4.01 -2.33 -0.86
C ILE A 44 3.17 -3.40 -1.61
N LEU A 45 3.79 -4.50 -2.09
CA LEU A 45 3.10 -5.63 -2.73
C LEU A 45 2.05 -6.30 -1.82
N LEU A 46 2.34 -6.47 -0.54
CA LEU A 46 1.42 -7.07 0.43
C LEU A 46 0.16 -6.21 0.62
N LEU A 47 0.32 -4.89 0.71
CA LEU A 47 -0.80 -3.95 0.78
C LEU A 47 -1.71 -4.02 -0.45
N ALA A 48 -1.15 -4.10 -1.68
CA ALA A 48 -1.93 -4.33 -2.91
C ALA A 48 -2.80 -5.57 -2.81
N TRP A 49 -2.20 -6.64 -2.30
CA TRP A 49 -2.83 -7.93 -2.24
C TRP A 49 -4.02 -7.89 -1.29
N ILE A 50 -3.90 -7.19 -0.15
CA ILE A 50 -5.03 -6.93 0.75
C ILE A 50 -6.12 -6.20 -0.04
N VAL A 51 -5.84 -5.03 -0.62
CA VAL A 51 -6.86 -4.27 -1.37
C VAL A 51 -7.53 -5.15 -2.42
N LYS A 52 -6.76 -5.83 -3.27
CA LYS A 52 -7.25 -6.75 -4.30
C LYS A 52 -8.11 -7.88 -3.74
N ARG A 53 -7.73 -8.47 -2.60
CA ARG A 53 -8.49 -9.54 -1.93
C ARG A 53 -9.87 -9.05 -1.50
N TYR A 54 -9.99 -7.79 -1.10
CA TYR A 54 -11.26 -7.21 -0.66
C TYR A 54 -12.06 -6.58 -1.82
N THR A 55 -11.45 -6.30 -2.98
CA THR A 55 -12.14 -5.77 -4.17
C THR A 55 -12.51 -6.83 -5.23
N SER A 56 -11.82 -7.97 -5.27
CA SER A 56 -12.00 -8.99 -6.32
C SER A 56 -13.35 -9.73 -6.31
N LYS A 57 -14.17 -9.60 -5.26
CA LYS A 57 -15.47 -10.31 -5.17
C LYS A 57 -16.60 -9.63 -5.96
N GLU A 58 -16.44 -8.40 -6.43
CA GLU A 58 -17.51 -7.65 -7.15
C GLU A 58 -17.50 -7.80 -8.68
N LYS A 59 -16.69 -8.70 -9.25
CA LYS A 59 -16.68 -8.97 -10.71
C LYS A 59 -18.01 -9.50 -11.29
N LYS A 60 -19.05 -9.72 -10.49
CA LYS A 60 -20.40 -10.13 -10.95
C LYS A 60 -21.48 -9.06 -10.86
N SER A 61 -21.17 -7.85 -10.39
CA SER A 61 -22.11 -6.74 -10.41
C SER A 61 -21.60 -5.67 -11.36
N THR A 62 -22.04 -5.80 -12.61
CA THR A 62 -22.15 -4.81 -13.68
C THR A 62 -21.52 -3.43 -13.45
N ASN A 63 -20.64 -3.04 -14.38
CA ASN A 63 -20.23 -1.68 -14.77
C ASN A 63 -21.28 -0.58 -14.55
N LYS A 64 -21.51 -0.19 -13.31
CA LYS A 64 -21.83 1.18 -12.94
C LYS A 64 -20.74 1.57 -11.97
N VAL A 65 -19.82 2.42 -12.46
CA VAL A 65 -19.29 3.48 -11.60
C VAL A 65 -20.54 4.26 -11.18
N ILE A 66 -21.23 3.78 -10.14
CA ILE A 66 -22.23 4.58 -9.48
C ILE A 66 -21.38 5.73 -8.95
N GLU A 67 -21.55 6.93 -9.51
CA GLU A 67 -21.30 8.17 -8.79
C GLU A 67 -22.14 8.06 -7.52
N ARG A 68 -21.61 7.34 -6.53
CA ARG A 68 -22.31 7.08 -5.29
C ARG A 68 -22.24 8.40 -4.56
N VAL A 69 -23.36 9.09 -4.50
CA VAL A 69 -23.51 10.23 -3.60
C VAL A 69 -23.35 9.65 -2.21
N PHE A 70 -22.21 9.93 -1.58
CA PHE A 70 -21.94 9.50 -0.23
C PHE A 70 -22.83 10.33 0.70
N GLU A 71 -23.64 9.66 1.51
CA GLU A 71 -24.43 10.36 2.51
C GLU A 71 -23.50 10.85 3.62
N THR A 72 -23.50 12.16 3.82
CA THR A 72 -22.73 12.81 4.88
C THR A 72 -23.63 13.57 5.83
N ASP A 73 -23.25 13.63 7.10
CA ASP A 73 -23.85 14.55 8.07
C ASP A 73 -23.41 16.01 7.83
N GLU A 74 -23.92 16.92 8.65
CA GLU A 74 -23.62 18.35 8.60
C GLU A 74 -22.11 18.67 8.79
N GLU A 75 -21.36 17.75 9.41
CA GLU A 75 -19.92 17.87 9.64
C GLU A 75 -19.11 17.28 8.46
N GLY A 76 -19.78 16.74 7.44
CA GLY A 76 -19.20 16.08 6.28
C GLY A 76 -18.70 14.65 6.58
N ARG A 77 -19.13 14.04 7.70
CA ARG A 77 -18.81 12.65 8.06
C ARG A 77 -19.74 11.69 7.34
N LEU A 78 -19.20 10.55 6.93
CA LEU A 78 -20.02 9.49 6.35
C LEU A 78 -20.99 8.94 7.40
N THR A 79 -22.25 8.76 7.00
CA THR A 79 -23.31 8.30 7.91
C THR A 79 -23.39 6.78 8.01
N SER A 80 -22.89 6.04 7.01
CA SER A 80 -23.00 4.58 6.95
C SER A 80 -21.65 3.85 6.86
N THR A 81 -21.59 2.66 7.46
CA THR A 81 -20.44 1.73 7.32
C THR A 81 -20.21 1.36 5.87
N LEU A 82 -21.27 1.15 5.10
CA LEU A 82 -21.22 0.79 3.69
C LEU A 82 -20.50 1.86 2.86
N ASP A 83 -20.77 3.13 3.14
CA ASP A 83 -20.15 4.26 2.46
C ASP A 83 -18.71 4.48 2.90
N TYR A 84 -18.41 4.25 4.18
CA TYR A 84 -17.04 4.28 4.66
C TYR A 84 -16.16 3.22 3.97
N VAL A 85 -16.65 1.99 3.86
CA VAL A 85 -15.95 0.93 3.13
C VAL A 85 -15.83 1.25 1.65
N ALA A 86 -16.90 1.72 1.01
CA ALA A 86 -16.89 2.04 -0.42
C ALA A 86 -15.93 3.20 -0.75
N LYS A 87 -15.92 4.27 0.04
CA LYS A 87 -15.02 5.41 -0.15
C LYS A 87 -13.57 5.00 0.05
N THR A 88 -13.27 4.29 1.14
CA THR A 88 -11.93 3.75 1.42
C THR A 88 -11.45 2.87 0.27
N ARG A 89 -12.30 1.94 -0.19
CA ARG A 89 -12.01 1.06 -1.32
C ARG A 89 -11.70 1.84 -2.60
N GLY A 90 -12.49 2.86 -2.92
CA GLY A 90 -12.30 3.71 -4.09
C GLY A 90 -10.92 4.38 -4.09
N VAL A 91 -10.49 4.90 -2.94
CA VAL A 91 -9.15 5.50 -2.82
C VAL A 91 -8.05 4.43 -2.91
N CYS A 92 -8.22 3.26 -2.27
CA CYS A 92 -7.26 2.16 -2.36
C CYS A 92 -7.05 1.63 -3.80
N MET A 93 -8.04 1.78 -4.69
CA MET A 93 -7.86 1.43 -6.10
C MET A 93 -6.86 2.37 -6.81
N VAL A 94 -6.90 3.68 -6.52
CA VAL A 94 -5.91 4.63 -7.03
C VAL A 94 -4.52 4.26 -6.54
N TRP A 95 -4.41 3.92 -5.25
CA TRP A 95 -3.18 3.45 -4.63
C TRP A 95 -2.63 2.19 -5.32
N THR A 96 -3.51 1.23 -5.65
CA THR A 96 -3.15 0.00 -6.37
C THR A 96 -2.63 0.28 -7.79
N GLU A 97 -3.18 1.25 -8.50
CA GLU A 97 -2.67 1.62 -9.83
C GLU A 97 -1.30 2.30 -9.75
N ALA A 98 -1.09 3.22 -8.80
CA ALA A 98 0.22 3.85 -8.56
C ALA A 98 1.28 2.78 -8.24
N GLN A 99 0.92 1.77 -7.45
CA GLN A 99 1.78 0.65 -7.18
C GLN A 99 2.15 -0.19 -8.41
N LYS A 100 1.20 -0.46 -9.31
CA LYS A 100 1.55 -1.20 -10.54
C LYS A 100 2.60 -0.45 -11.35
N LYS A 101 2.52 0.89 -11.38
CA LYS A 101 3.54 1.74 -11.99
C LYS A 101 4.87 1.62 -11.26
N PHE A 102 4.87 1.63 -9.92
CA PHE A 102 6.08 1.42 -9.12
C PHE A 102 6.77 0.09 -9.45
N VAL A 103 6.02 -1.02 -9.46
CA VAL A 103 6.57 -2.35 -9.79
C VAL A 103 7.05 -2.44 -11.24
N ALA A 104 6.35 -1.79 -12.18
CA ALA A 104 6.81 -1.71 -13.55
C ALA A 104 8.12 -0.90 -13.68
N LEU A 105 8.25 0.15 -12.87
CA LEU A 105 9.44 0.99 -12.83
C LEU A 105 10.64 0.24 -12.25
N GLU A 106 10.44 -0.45 -11.12
CA GLU A 106 11.46 -1.30 -10.50
C GLU A 106 11.96 -2.39 -11.45
N LYS A 107 11.07 -3.06 -12.19
CA LYS A 107 11.48 -4.04 -13.20
C LYS A 107 12.27 -3.46 -14.36
N LYS A 108 12.00 -2.20 -14.72
CA LYS A 108 12.69 -1.48 -15.80
C LYS A 108 14.07 -1.01 -15.33
N ASP A 109 14.15 -0.53 -14.11
CA ASP A 109 15.35 0.00 -13.47
C ASP A 109 15.31 -0.30 -11.97
N PRO A 110 15.88 -1.45 -11.53
CA PRO A 110 15.82 -1.87 -10.13
C PRO A 110 16.56 -0.94 -9.18
N THR A 111 17.47 -0.12 -9.71
CA THR A 111 18.27 0.83 -8.93
C THR A 111 17.67 2.23 -8.89
N PHE A 112 16.62 2.47 -9.69
CA PHE A 112 15.98 3.76 -9.95
C PHE A 112 16.90 4.88 -10.45
N LEU A 113 18.20 4.62 -10.69
CA LEU A 113 19.21 5.62 -11.06
C LEU A 113 18.84 6.45 -12.28
N ASN A 114 18.19 5.81 -13.25
CA ASN A 114 17.81 6.42 -14.53
C ASN A 114 16.32 6.76 -14.58
N THR A 115 15.60 6.56 -13.48
CA THR A 115 14.14 6.70 -13.41
C THR A 115 13.67 7.51 -12.20
N HIS A 116 14.54 8.33 -11.61
CA HIS A 116 14.24 9.14 -10.43
C HIS A 116 13.01 10.06 -10.59
N GLU A 117 12.80 10.64 -11.78
CA GLU A 117 11.64 11.52 -12.02
C GLU A 117 10.34 10.72 -12.14
N GLU A 118 10.34 9.57 -12.82
CA GLU A 118 9.18 8.66 -12.82
C GLU A 118 8.90 8.12 -11.42
N LEU A 119 9.95 7.81 -10.63
CA LEU A 119 9.80 7.37 -9.25
C LEU A 119 9.12 8.44 -8.40
N LYS A 120 9.60 9.69 -8.46
CA LYS A 120 8.95 10.83 -7.77
C LYS A 120 7.49 10.98 -8.16
N GLN A 121 7.16 10.85 -9.44
CA GLN A 121 5.79 10.95 -9.92
C GLN A 121 4.90 9.85 -9.33
N VAL A 122 5.37 8.60 -9.37
CA VAL A 122 4.64 7.46 -8.81
C VAL A 122 4.45 7.60 -7.30
N ILE A 123 5.47 8.05 -6.58
CA ILE A 123 5.37 8.34 -5.14
C ILE A 123 4.40 9.49 -4.86
N GLY A 124 4.39 10.53 -5.69
CA GLY A 124 3.40 11.60 -5.61
C GLY A 124 1.96 11.09 -5.73
N GLU A 125 1.70 10.13 -6.63
CA GLU A 125 0.39 9.49 -6.77
C GLU A 125 0.01 8.67 -5.53
N MET A 126 0.94 7.91 -4.96
CA MET A 126 0.72 7.16 -3.71
C MET A 126 0.39 8.09 -2.54
N LYS A 127 1.19 9.15 -2.35
CA LYS A 127 0.98 10.14 -1.30
C LYS A 127 -0.34 10.88 -1.45
N LEU A 128 -0.75 11.18 -2.68
CA LEU A 128 -2.06 11.77 -2.95
C LEU A 128 -3.19 10.83 -2.52
N ALA A 129 -3.08 9.54 -2.77
CA ALA A 129 -4.03 8.55 -2.29
C ALA A 129 -4.02 8.45 -0.75
N ASN A 130 -2.83 8.46 -0.12
CA ASN A 130 -2.69 8.45 1.33
C ASN A 130 -3.33 9.68 1.98
N LYS A 131 -3.13 10.86 1.40
CA LYS A 131 -3.82 12.09 1.81
C LYS A 131 -5.34 11.93 1.73
N LYS A 132 -5.86 11.43 0.60
CA LYS A 132 -7.30 11.19 0.43
C LYS A 132 -7.85 10.18 1.43
N LEU A 133 -7.09 9.15 1.79
CA LEU A 133 -7.49 8.18 2.83
C LEU A 133 -7.59 8.87 4.19
N ARG A 134 -6.61 9.69 4.58
CA ARG A 134 -6.61 10.43 5.84
C ARG A 134 -7.78 11.41 5.97
N GLU A 135 -8.14 12.05 4.87
CA GLU A 135 -9.24 13.04 4.82
C GLU A 135 -10.64 12.40 4.90
N ILE A 136 -10.75 11.06 4.87
CA ILE A 136 -12.03 10.40 5.08
C ILE A 136 -12.48 10.64 6.52
N LYS A 137 -13.62 11.33 6.65
CA LYS A 137 -14.34 11.47 7.91
C LYS A 137 -15.30 10.28 8.08
N PRO A 138 -15.03 9.31 8.96
CA PRO A 138 -15.84 8.11 9.08
C PRO A 138 -17.08 8.36 9.96
N PRO A 139 -18.01 7.39 10.04
CA PRO A 139 -18.97 7.32 11.14
C PRO A 139 -18.24 7.35 12.49
N LYS A 140 -18.79 8.05 13.49
CA LYS A 140 -18.14 8.28 14.80
C LYS A 140 -17.59 7.00 15.46
N GLN A 141 -18.27 5.87 15.30
CA GLN A 141 -17.86 4.58 15.86
C GLN A 141 -16.52 4.04 15.29
N TYR A 142 -16.02 4.61 14.19
CA TYR A 142 -14.75 4.24 13.56
C TYR A 142 -13.69 5.35 13.67
N ASP A 143 -13.88 6.36 14.52
CA ASP A 143 -12.91 7.46 14.67
C ASP A 143 -11.52 6.95 15.09
N SER A 144 -11.44 6.01 16.04
CA SER A 144 -10.16 5.43 16.47
C SER A 144 -9.47 4.65 15.34
N LEU A 145 -10.25 3.88 14.57
CA LEU A 145 -9.77 3.11 13.43
C LEU A 145 -9.21 4.03 12.32
N GLN A 146 -9.88 5.15 12.06
CA GLN A 146 -9.42 6.15 11.11
C GLN A 146 -8.19 6.91 11.61
N GLU A 147 -8.11 7.19 12.91
CA GLU A 147 -6.95 7.83 13.53
C GLU A 147 -5.69 6.95 13.41
N ASP A 148 -5.81 5.66 13.73
CA ASP A 148 -4.70 4.71 13.65
C ASP A 148 -4.27 4.45 12.19
N LEU A 149 -5.24 4.40 11.26
CA LEU A 149 -4.95 4.38 9.83
C LEU A 149 -4.16 5.63 9.43
N SER A 150 -4.57 6.80 9.91
CA SER A 150 -3.93 8.08 9.58
C SER A 150 -2.49 8.15 10.09
N LYS A 151 -2.22 7.69 11.32
CA LYS A 151 -0.86 7.58 11.86
C LYS A 151 0.02 6.68 11.00
N SER A 152 -0.50 5.52 10.62
CA SER A 152 0.22 4.56 9.76
C SER A 152 0.53 5.15 8.37
N LEU A 153 -0.41 5.91 7.79
CA LEU A 153 -0.22 6.62 6.53
C LEU A 153 0.85 7.72 6.62
N VAL A 154 0.98 8.40 7.77
CA VAL A 154 2.02 9.41 7.99
C VAL A 154 3.40 8.75 7.99
N VAL A 155 3.60 7.69 8.78
CA VAL A 155 4.87 6.95 8.84
C VAL A 155 5.25 6.40 7.47
N PHE A 156 4.27 5.83 6.76
CA PHE A 156 4.48 5.33 5.40
C PHE A 156 4.87 6.46 4.42
N ASP A 157 4.21 7.62 4.46
CA ASP A 157 4.55 8.78 3.63
C ASP A 157 6.00 9.27 3.90
N GLU A 158 6.42 9.29 5.17
CA GLU A 158 7.80 9.64 5.55
C GLU A 158 8.82 8.63 5.00
N GLY A 159 8.47 7.35 5.03
CA GLY A 159 9.26 6.29 4.42
C GLY A 159 9.42 6.50 2.91
N LEU A 160 8.33 6.83 2.19
CA LEU A 160 8.38 7.10 0.76
C LEU A 160 9.25 8.33 0.40
N ASP A 161 9.16 9.41 1.18
CA ASP A 161 9.99 10.61 0.98
C ASP A 161 11.48 10.29 1.20
N THR A 162 11.78 9.58 2.28
CA THR A 162 13.15 9.15 2.62
C THR A 162 13.72 8.22 1.55
N MET A 163 12.89 7.34 0.98
CA MET A 163 13.28 6.44 -0.11
C MET A 163 13.69 7.23 -1.35
N VAL A 164 12.84 8.17 -1.79
CA VAL A 164 13.11 9.00 -2.97
C VAL A 164 14.41 9.77 -2.79
N GLU A 165 14.60 10.39 -1.62
CA GLU A 165 15.84 11.10 -1.31
C GLU A 165 17.06 10.16 -1.30
N GLY A 166 16.92 8.98 -0.72
CA GLY A 166 17.97 7.95 -0.67
C GLY A 166 18.43 7.51 -2.05
N PHE A 167 17.51 7.23 -2.98
CA PHE A 167 17.87 6.85 -4.35
C PHE A 167 18.53 8.00 -5.12
N ILE A 168 18.00 9.22 -5.01
CA ILE A 168 18.58 10.40 -5.70
C ILE A 168 19.99 10.69 -5.23
N THR A 169 20.23 10.58 -3.92
CA THR A 169 21.52 10.91 -3.29
C THR A 169 22.48 9.74 -3.20
N LEU A 170 22.03 8.52 -3.55
CA LEU A 170 22.74 7.27 -3.33
C LEU A 170 23.14 7.06 -1.87
N ASP A 171 22.30 7.55 -0.95
CA ASP A 171 22.53 7.44 0.49
C ASP A 171 21.90 6.16 1.03
N GLU A 172 22.78 5.18 1.24
CA GLU A 172 22.44 3.88 1.82
C GLU A 172 21.75 3.97 3.19
N THR A 173 22.09 4.97 4.01
CA THR A 173 21.51 5.15 5.34
C THR A 173 20.04 5.57 5.22
N LYS A 174 19.75 6.44 4.25
CA LYS A 174 18.37 6.85 3.95
C LYS A 174 17.57 5.71 3.35
N ILE A 175 18.16 4.92 2.45
CA ILE A 175 17.49 3.73 1.91
C ILE A 175 17.12 2.75 3.04
N ASN A 176 18.03 2.47 3.97
CA ASN A 176 17.75 1.59 5.11
C ASN A 176 16.64 2.17 6.01
N LYS A 177 16.77 3.44 6.41
CA LYS A 177 15.74 4.12 7.22
C LYS A 177 14.37 4.13 6.53
N SER A 178 14.35 4.31 5.22
CA SER A 178 13.11 4.27 4.43
C SER A 178 12.47 2.89 4.48
N SER A 179 13.26 1.82 4.44
CA SER A 179 12.77 0.45 4.58
C SER A 179 12.09 0.24 5.93
N ASP A 180 12.71 0.70 7.02
CA ASP A 180 12.15 0.54 8.37
C ASP A 180 10.81 1.28 8.51
N LEU A 181 10.74 2.52 8.01
CA LEU A 181 9.52 3.33 8.04
C LEU A 181 8.42 2.75 7.14
N ILE A 182 8.77 2.25 5.95
CA ILE A 182 7.81 1.63 5.04
C ILE A 182 7.26 0.33 5.64
N ASP A 183 8.09 -0.46 6.32
CA ASP A 183 7.65 -1.68 7.00
C ASP A 183 6.70 -1.36 8.17
N GLU A 184 7.10 -0.47 9.07
CA GLU A 184 6.29 -0.03 10.21
C GLU A 184 4.95 0.56 9.76
N GLY A 185 5.00 1.48 8.79
CA GLY A 185 3.80 2.07 8.20
C GLY A 185 2.91 1.01 7.55
N SER A 186 3.50 0.08 6.79
CA SER A 186 2.76 -0.98 6.09
C SER A 186 2.04 -1.92 7.06
N ASP A 187 2.66 -2.31 8.17
CA ASP A 187 2.04 -3.18 9.17
C ASP A 187 0.74 -2.57 9.73
N GLY A 188 0.80 -1.28 10.09
CA GLY A 188 -0.38 -0.53 10.53
C GLY A 188 -1.44 -0.43 9.43
N LEU A 189 -1.04 -0.08 8.20
CA LEU A 189 -1.94 0.00 7.06
C LEU A 189 -2.61 -1.34 6.75
N MET A 190 -1.87 -2.45 6.77
CA MET A 190 -2.39 -3.79 6.52
C MET A 190 -3.48 -4.16 7.53
N ARG A 191 -3.26 -3.83 8.81
CA ARG A 191 -4.22 -4.09 9.89
C ARG A 191 -5.46 -3.22 9.75
N GLU A 192 -5.31 -1.90 9.61
CA GLU A 192 -6.46 -1.00 9.63
C GLU A 192 -7.27 -1.08 8.33
N LEU A 193 -6.62 -1.10 7.15
CA LEU A 193 -7.33 -1.29 5.88
C LEU A 193 -7.97 -2.68 5.82
N GLY A 194 -7.30 -3.71 6.35
CA GLY A 194 -7.86 -5.06 6.45
C GLY A 194 -9.14 -5.09 7.28
N THR A 195 -9.17 -4.37 8.40
CA THR A 195 -10.33 -4.20 9.27
C THR A 195 -11.44 -3.43 8.54
N ILE A 196 -11.16 -2.22 8.05
CA ILE A 196 -12.13 -1.36 7.35
C ILE A 196 -12.79 -2.12 6.20
N LEU A 197 -11.99 -2.70 5.31
CA LEU A 197 -12.49 -3.40 4.12
C LEU A 197 -13.26 -4.69 4.44
N SER A 198 -13.21 -5.16 5.69
CA SER A 198 -13.96 -6.31 6.19
C SER A 198 -15.26 -5.97 6.92
N LEU A 199 -15.50 -4.69 7.27
CA LEU A 199 -16.66 -4.28 8.07
C LEU A 199 -18.02 -4.69 7.47
N THR A 200 -18.10 -4.79 6.13
CA THR A 200 -19.32 -5.20 5.41
C THR A 200 -19.33 -6.68 5.00
N LYS A 201 -18.40 -7.50 5.51
CA LYS A 201 -18.34 -8.96 5.21
C LYS A 201 -19.07 -9.82 6.26
N THR A 202 -19.76 -9.20 7.21
CA THR A 202 -20.34 -9.87 8.39
C THR A 202 -21.81 -10.26 8.25
N GLU A 203 -22.41 -10.12 7.05
CA GLU A 203 -23.83 -10.46 6.80
C GLU A 203 -24.02 -11.54 5.70
N GLU A 204 -23.13 -12.53 5.63
CA GLU A 204 -23.38 -13.80 4.89
C GLU A 204 -23.37 -15.00 5.85
#